data_AF-A0A448Z6F5-F1
#
_entry.id   AF-A0A448Z6F5-F1
#
_cell.length_a   1.000
_cell.length_b   1.000
_cell.length_c   1.000
_cell.angle_alpha   90.00
_cell.angle_beta   90.00
_cell.angle_gamma   90.00
#
_symmetry.space_group_name_H-M   'P 1'
#
loop_
_entity.id
_entity.type
_entity.pdbx_description
1 polymer ?
#
loop_
_entity_poly.entity_id
_entity_poly.type
_entity_poly.pdbx_seq_one_letter_code
_entity_poly.pdbx_strand_id
1 'polypeptide(L)'
;MAKAKTLVRMVSWIVLALGIATAPRGVRSLSPGSTDPLPLGSTGTASEPTAVSPEPIPTRRRLLRAAAMAAAAGLSGTRSADAACLTGDTRPVCIGIYKVPQDAAFSNYISTPEQLKEFAPDLTYVPPTPAPSSYKQALEILEGQRVVAEGIRRNVAAGRLEDAGVGVLGLIPQVTASGRFVVDELSARVYRKQQAAKKLAAAPPPPADGEEPEAVREYDENGYKLPTTADELAVDMASNQMDYVAGYFGECDICIGQGIRGELGVSAVAQLTILASLKDATIALDDFVATAASLGARM
;
A
#
# COMPACT_ATOMS: atom_id res chain seq x y z
N MET A 1 -41.81 -0.72 -26.95
CA MET A 1 -41.17 0.55 -26.56
C MET A 1 -41.50 0.97 -25.11
N ALA A 2 -41.51 0.05 -24.12
CA ALA A 2 -41.85 0.36 -22.72
C ALA A 2 -40.69 0.20 -21.73
N LYS A 3 -39.52 -0.31 -22.16
CA LYS A 3 -38.35 -0.54 -21.28
C LYS A 3 -37.36 0.64 -21.23
N ALA A 4 -37.49 1.65 -22.09
CA ALA A 4 -36.54 2.75 -22.19
C ALA A 4 -36.79 3.90 -21.18
N LYS A 5 -37.97 3.98 -20.56
CA LYS A 5 -38.31 5.09 -19.63
C LYS A 5 -37.86 4.86 -18.18
N THR A 6 -37.50 3.63 -17.80
CA THR A 6 -37.09 3.31 -16.42
C THR A 6 -35.62 3.66 -16.16
N LEU A 7 -34.76 3.64 -17.18
CA LEU A 7 -33.32 3.88 -17.02
C LEU A 7 -32.98 5.36 -16.74
N VAL A 8 -33.78 6.29 -17.26
CA VAL A 8 -33.51 7.74 -17.11
C VAL A 8 -33.80 8.24 -15.69
N ARG A 9 -34.65 7.55 -14.92
CA ARG A 9 -34.95 7.95 -13.53
C ARG A 9 -33.89 7.49 -12.52
N MET A 10 -33.09 6.46 -12.82
CA MET A 10 -32.05 5.98 -11.92
C MET A 10 -30.77 6.85 -11.96
N VAL A 11 -30.46 7.45 -13.11
CA VAL A 11 -29.26 8.31 -13.25
C VAL A 11 -29.44 9.66 -12.52
N SER A 12 -30.68 10.12 -12.32
CA SER A 12 -30.96 11.39 -11.65
C SER A 12 -30.77 11.35 -10.12
N TRP A 13 -30.74 10.16 -9.49
CA TRP A 13 -30.51 10.04 -8.04
C TRP A 13 -29.03 9.99 -7.66
N ILE A 14 -28.16 9.56 -8.58
CA ILE A 14 -26.72 9.44 -8.31
C ILE A 14 -26.02 10.81 -8.32
N VAL A 15 -26.53 11.76 -9.10
CA VAL A 15 -25.93 13.11 -9.19
C VAL A 15 -26.24 13.98 -7.96
N LEU A 16 -27.26 13.65 -7.16
CA LEU A 16 -27.62 14.44 -5.97
C LEU A 16 -26.87 14.02 -4.68
N ALA A 17 -26.14 12.90 -4.70
CA ALA A 17 -25.47 12.35 -3.51
C ALA A 17 -23.98 12.72 -3.39
N LEU A 18 -23.37 13.35 -4.41
CA LEU A 18 -21.92 13.66 -4.43
C LEU A 18 -21.55 15.10 -4.02
N GLY A 19 -22.49 15.86 -3.46
CA GLY A 19 -22.26 17.25 -3.07
C GLY A 19 -22.18 17.47 -1.56
N ILE A 20 -21.17 16.92 -0.87
CA ILE A 20 -20.81 17.38 0.49
C ILE A 20 -19.30 17.63 0.56
N ALA A 21 -18.99 18.91 0.77
CA ALA A 21 -17.68 19.51 0.85
C ALA A 21 -16.86 19.01 2.05
N THR A 22 -15.58 18.73 1.81
CA THR A 22 -14.57 18.55 2.86
C THR A 22 -13.84 19.88 3.10
N ALA A 23 -14.06 20.47 4.28
CA ALA A 23 -13.22 21.55 4.81
C ALA A 23 -12.08 20.95 5.66
N PRO A 24 -10.85 21.51 5.61
CA PRO A 24 -9.73 20.98 6.39
C PRO A 24 -9.84 21.41 7.87
N ARG A 25 -9.92 20.43 8.78
CA ARG A 25 -9.78 20.65 10.23
C ARG A 25 -8.31 20.84 10.58
N GLY A 26 -8.01 21.98 11.19
CA GLY A 26 -6.68 22.32 11.72
C GLY A 26 -6.29 21.41 12.88
N VAL A 27 -5.06 20.89 12.82
CA VAL A 27 -4.43 20.10 13.88
C VAL A 27 -3.98 21.04 14.99
N ARG A 28 -4.60 20.94 16.17
CA ARG A 28 -4.12 21.57 17.40
C ARG A 28 -2.98 20.74 17.96
N SER A 29 -1.80 21.36 18.06
CA SER A 29 -0.65 20.85 18.81
C SER A 29 -0.97 20.94 20.31
N LEU A 30 -0.99 19.79 21.00
CA LEU A 30 -1.01 19.72 22.46
C LEU A 30 0.44 19.57 22.94
N SER A 31 0.92 20.58 23.67
CA SER A 31 2.17 20.51 24.43
C SER A 31 1.93 19.76 25.74
N PRO A 32 2.82 18.84 26.16
CA PRO A 32 2.76 18.28 27.50
C PRO A 32 3.37 19.26 28.51
N GLY A 33 2.60 19.59 29.53
CA GLY A 33 3.07 20.32 30.71
C GLY A 33 3.93 19.40 31.59
N SER A 34 5.16 19.83 31.88
CA SER A 34 6.01 19.24 32.91
C SER A 34 5.92 20.11 34.16
N THR A 35 5.43 19.55 35.25
CA THR A 35 5.65 20.06 36.60
C THR A 35 6.35 18.95 37.36
N ASP A 36 7.59 19.17 37.81
CA ASP A 36 7.96 18.90 39.19
C ASP A 36 9.32 19.54 39.55
N PRO A 37 9.51 19.96 40.82
CA PRO A 37 10.66 20.75 41.26
C PRO A 37 11.82 19.91 41.81
N LEU A 38 12.98 20.58 41.81
CA LEU A 38 14.31 20.32 42.37
C LEU A 38 14.42 19.39 43.60
N PRO A 39 15.62 18.81 43.80
CA PRO A 39 16.46 19.40 44.85
C PRO A 39 17.92 19.67 44.46
N LEU A 40 18.49 20.67 45.14
CA LEU A 40 19.88 21.13 45.09
C LEU A 40 20.90 20.02 45.37
N GLY A 41 22.03 20.03 44.65
CA GLY A 41 23.15 19.17 44.97
C GLY A 41 24.44 19.40 44.16
N SER A 42 25.26 20.31 44.68
CA SER A 42 26.73 20.34 44.55
C SER A 42 27.38 20.88 43.27
N THR A 43 28.35 21.74 43.54
CA THR A 43 29.24 22.50 42.68
C THR A 43 30.24 21.62 41.93
N GLY A 44 30.14 21.61 40.60
CA GLY A 44 31.18 21.11 39.70
C GLY A 44 31.52 22.19 38.69
N THR A 45 32.80 22.58 38.67
CA THR A 45 33.39 23.65 37.87
C THR A 45 33.12 23.48 36.37
N ALA A 46 32.51 24.51 35.79
CA ALA A 46 32.18 24.63 34.38
C ALA A 46 33.43 24.78 33.50
N SER A 47 33.53 23.93 32.48
CA SER A 47 34.20 24.24 31.23
C SER A 47 33.11 24.55 30.20
N GLU A 48 33.08 25.80 29.73
CA GLU A 48 32.16 26.32 28.70
C GLU A 48 32.17 25.45 27.43
N PRO A 49 31.03 24.91 26.98
CA PRO A 49 30.88 24.48 25.61
C PRO A 49 30.58 25.71 24.74
N THR A 50 31.52 26.03 23.86
CA THR A 50 31.39 27.04 22.80
C THR A 50 30.09 26.80 22.03
N ALA A 51 29.18 27.78 22.06
CA ALA A 51 27.93 27.76 21.33
C ALA A 51 28.22 27.72 19.82
N VAL A 52 28.08 26.53 19.22
CA VAL A 52 28.08 26.36 17.76
C VAL A 52 26.71 26.85 17.27
N SER A 53 26.72 28.00 16.62
CA SER A 53 25.55 28.56 15.94
C SER A 53 25.01 27.54 14.93
N PRO A 54 23.71 27.22 14.94
CA PRO A 54 23.13 26.32 13.95
C PRO A 54 23.18 27.00 12.58
N GLU A 55 24.01 26.47 11.68
CA GLU A 55 23.97 26.88 10.28
C GLU A 55 22.61 26.51 9.68
N PRO A 56 21.98 27.43 8.93
CA PRO A 56 20.68 27.17 8.30
C PRO A 56 20.85 26.05 7.26
N ILE A 57 20.25 24.90 7.54
CA ILE A 57 20.15 23.76 6.61
C ILE A 57 19.57 24.29 5.29
N PRO A 58 20.31 24.25 4.17
CA PRO A 58 19.82 24.72 2.90
C PRO A 58 18.64 23.85 2.46
N THR A 59 17.44 24.44 2.50
CA THR A 59 16.18 23.82 2.07
C THR A 59 16.34 23.17 0.68
N ARG A 60 16.19 21.85 0.63
CA ARG A 60 16.20 20.98 -0.59
C ARG A 60 15.41 21.52 -1.79
N ARG A 61 14.46 22.44 -1.57
CA ARG A 61 13.62 23.05 -2.61
C ARG A 61 14.37 23.94 -3.61
N ARG A 62 15.59 24.41 -3.33
CA ARG A 62 16.33 25.27 -4.29
C ARG A 62 17.12 24.50 -5.34
N LEU A 63 17.55 23.27 -5.07
CA LEU A 63 18.28 22.43 -6.05
C LEU A 63 17.37 21.92 -7.18
N LEU A 64 16.07 21.71 -6.91
CA LEU A 64 15.12 21.26 -7.92
C LEU A 64 14.79 22.33 -8.98
N ARG A 65 14.92 23.63 -8.66
CA ARG A 65 14.61 24.71 -9.63
C ARG A 65 15.71 24.94 -10.67
N ALA A 66 16.96 24.58 -10.37
CA ALA A 66 18.07 24.76 -11.31
C ALA A 66 18.12 23.68 -12.41
N ALA A 67 17.60 22.48 -12.15
CA ALA A 67 17.57 21.39 -13.13
C ALA A 67 16.52 21.60 -14.26
N ALA A 68 15.51 22.43 -14.03
CA ALA A 68 14.37 22.60 -14.94
C ALA A 68 14.70 23.34 -16.25
N MET A 69 15.81 24.09 -16.34
CA MET A 69 16.12 24.90 -17.53
C MET A 69 17.02 24.21 -18.57
N ALA A 70 17.60 23.04 -18.28
CA ALA A 70 18.47 22.33 -19.21
C ALA A 70 17.75 21.25 -20.06
N ALA A 71 16.46 21.00 -19.82
CA ALA A 71 15.73 19.87 -20.42
C ALA A 71 15.05 20.19 -21.77
N ALA A 72 15.09 21.43 -22.26
CA ALA A 72 14.27 21.85 -23.40
C ALA A 72 14.80 21.45 -24.79
N ALA A 73 16.02 20.87 -24.91
CA ALA A 73 16.67 20.67 -26.20
C ALA A 73 16.78 19.19 -26.68
N GLY A 74 16.19 18.22 -25.97
CA GLY A 74 16.44 16.78 -26.20
C GLY A 74 15.27 15.90 -26.67
N LEU A 75 14.10 16.45 -27.00
CA LEU A 75 12.86 15.67 -27.17
C LEU A 75 12.69 14.95 -28.53
N SER A 76 13.69 14.94 -29.42
CA SER A 76 13.52 14.49 -30.82
C SER A 76 13.58 12.97 -31.05
N GLY A 77 13.21 12.14 -30.08
CA GLY A 77 13.35 10.68 -30.20
C GLY A 77 12.38 9.83 -29.39
N THR A 78 11.25 10.38 -28.92
CA THR A 78 10.25 9.59 -28.19
C THR A 78 9.60 8.59 -29.15
N ARG A 79 10.01 7.32 -29.08
CA ARG A 79 9.23 6.23 -29.69
C ARG A 79 7.83 6.29 -29.09
N SER A 80 6.81 6.36 -29.94
CA SER A 80 5.41 6.33 -29.51
C SER A 80 5.21 5.12 -28.59
N ALA A 81 4.80 5.36 -27.35
CA ALA A 81 4.49 4.31 -26.40
C ALA A 81 3.09 3.75 -26.70
N ASP A 82 2.92 3.15 -27.88
CA ASP A 82 1.65 2.54 -28.32
C ASP A 82 1.43 1.14 -27.71
N ALA A 83 2.05 0.85 -26.57
CA ALA A 83 1.87 -0.42 -25.88
C ALA A 83 0.87 -0.22 -24.74
N ALA A 84 -0.30 -0.84 -24.85
CA ALA A 84 -1.12 -1.12 -23.69
C ALA A 84 -0.58 -2.39 -23.00
N CYS A 85 -0.54 -2.41 -21.68
CA CYS A 85 0.04 -3.52 -20.91
C CYS A 85 -0.90 -3.96 -19.80
N LEU A 86 -0.98 -5.27 -19.60
CA LEU A 86 -1.69 -5.88 -18.49
C LEU A 86 -0.76 -6.02 -17.28
N THR A 87 -1.34 -6.07 -16.09
CA THR A 87 -0.57 -6.34 -14.86
C THR A 87 0.08 -7.73 -14.96
N GLY A 88 1.39 -7.79 -14.73
CA GLY A 88 2.22 -8.99 -14.87
C GLY A 88 2.88 -9.16 -16.25
N ASP A 89 2.62 -8.26 -17.21
CA ASP A 89 3.40 -8.22 -18.45
C ASP A 89 4.82 -7.72 -18.16
N THR A 90 5.80 -8.62 -18.25
CA THR A 90 7.20 -8.32 -17.93
C THR A 90 8.00 -7.86 -19.16
N ARG A 91 7.34 -7.56 -20.29
CA ARG A 91 8.05 -7.07 -21.47
C ARG A 91 8.65 -5.68 -21.17
N PRO A 92 9.88 -5.36 -21.64
CA PRO A 92 10.50 -4.05 -21.43
C PRO A 92 9.65 -2.87 -21.92
N VAL A 93 8.83 -3.08 -22.94
CA VAL A 93 7.91 -2.05 -23.46
C VAL A 93 6.86 -1.60 -22.43
N CYS A 94 6.59 -2.39 -21.40
CA CYS A 94 5.60 -2.11 -20.37
C CYS A 94 6.14 -1.31 -19.17
N ILE A 95 7.44 -1.02 -19.15
CA ILE A 95 8.07 -0.29 -18.05
C ILE A 95 7.58 1.15 -18.03
N GLY A 96 7.00 1.57 -16.90
CA GLY A 96 6.45 2.90 -16.70
C GLY A 96 5.24 3.26 -17.57
N ILE A 97 4.55 2.26 -18.13
CA ILE A 97 3.24 2.42 -18.79
C ILE A 97 2.13 2.14 -17.77
N TYR A 98 1.03 2.89 -17.81
CA TYR A 98 -0.14 2.63 -16.96
C TYR A 98 -0.72 1.23 -17.26
N LYS A 99 -0.90 0.42 -16.22
CA LYS A 99 -1.48 -0.92 -16.33
C LYS A 99 -2.95 -0.87 -15.96
N VAL A 100 -3.77 -1.65 -16.67
CA VAL A 100 -5.14 -1.91 -16.24
C VAL A 100 -5.10 -2.79 -14.99
N PRO A 101 -5.72 -2.37 -13.87
CA PRO A 101 -5.81 -3.20 -12.67
C PRO A 101 -6.62 -4.47 -12.94
N GLN A 102 -6.15 -5.63 -12.48
CA GLN A 102 -6.82 -6.92 -12.69
C GLN A 102 -8.16 -7.04 -11.94
N ASP A 103 -8.39 -6.19 -10.95
CA ASP A 103 -9.60 -6.09 -10.14
C ASP A 103 -10.63 -5.09 -10.69
N ALA A 104 -10.32 -4.40 -11.80
CA ALA A 104 -11.29 -3.55 -12.45
C ALA A 104 -12.50 -4.38 -12.91
N ALA A 105 -13.69 -3.77 -12.96
CA ALA A 105 -14.94 -4.41 -13.40
C ALA A 105 -14.86 -5.09 -14.78
N PHE A 106 -13.84 -4.76 -15.57
CA PHE A 106 -13.56 -5.35 -16.88
C PHE A 106 -12.80 -6.68 -16.84
N SER A 107 -12.39 -7.16 -15.65
CA SER A 107 -11.65 -8.42 -15.47
C SER A 107 -12.36 -9.61 -16.13
N ASN A 108 -13.70 -9.62 -16.11
CA ASN A 108 -14.54 -10.63 -16.74
C ASN A 108 -14.39 -10.71 -18.27
N TYR A 109 -13.93 -9.64 -18.93
CA TYR A 109 -13.73 -9.58 -20.38
C TYR A 109 -12.28 -9.91 -20.80
N ILE A 110 -11.36 -10.03 -19.84
CA ILE A 110 -9.94 -10.31 -20.10
C ILE A 110 -9.47 -11.61 -19.42
N SER A 111 -10.43 -12.43 -18.96
CA SER A 111 -10.15 -13.63 -18.17
C SER A 111 -9.57 -14.78 -18.98
N THR A 112 -9.85 -14.83 -20.29
CA THR A 112 -9.30 -15.83 -21.20
C THR A 112 -8.59 -15.16 -22.38
N PRO A 113 -7.61 -15.83 -23.01
CA PRO A 113 -6.90 -15.28 -24.16
C PRO A 113 -7.84 -15.02 -25.36
N GLU A 114 -8.91 -15.81 -25.52
CA GLU A 114 -9.89 -15.62 -26.59
C GLU A 114 -10.70 -14.33 -26.40
N GLN A 115 -11.20 -14.09 -25.17
CA GLN A 115 -11.93 -12.87 -24.86
C GLN A 115 -11.04 -11.64 -24.99
N LEU A 116 -9.81 -11.69 -24.48
CA LEU A 116 -8.87 -10.58 -24.60
C LEU A 116 -8.63 -10.25 -26.08
N LYS A 117 -8.45 -11.26 -26.93
CA LYS A 117 -8.22 -11.07 -28.37
C LYS A 117 -9.43 -10.46 -29.08
N GLU A 118 -10.64 -10.72 -28.61
CA GLU A 118 -11.87 -10.13 -29.13
C GLU A 118 -11.98 -8.63 -28.81
N PHE A 119 -11.67 -8.23 -27.57
CA PHE A 119 -11.82 -6.84 -27.12
C PHE A 119 -10.58 -5.96 -27.37
N ALA A 120 -9.39 -6.56 -27.36
CA ALA A 120 -8.11 -5.86 -27.45
C ALA A 120 -7.03 -6.76 -28.11
N PRO A 121 -7.06 -6.93 -29.45
CA PRO A 121 -6.19 -7.87 -30.16
C PRO A 121 -4.69 -7.56 -30.04
N ASP A 122 -4.33 -6.32 -29.73
CA ASP A 122 -2.94 -5.88 -29.56
C ASP A 122 -2.38 -6.19 -28.16
N LEU A 123 -3.24 -6.53 -27.20
CA LEU A 123 -2.83 -6.92 -25.85
C LEU A 123 -2.33 -8.36 -25.81
N THR A 124 -1.19 -8.55 -25.16
CA THR A 124 -0.69 -9.89 -24.84
C THR A 124 -1.39 -10.40 -23.60
N TYR A 125 -1.98 -11.59 -23.70
CA TYR A 125 -2.58 -12.25 -22.53
C TYR A 125 -1.50 -12.59 -21.52
N VAL A 126 -1.73 -12.18 -20.27
CA VAL A 126 -0.89 -12.51 -19.13
C VAL A 126 -1.74 -13.35 -18.18
N PRO A 127 -1.31 -14.58 -17.83
CA PRO A 127 -2.05 -15.40 -16.89
C PRO A 127 -2.13 -14.69 -15.52
N PRO A 128 -3.27 -14.75 -14.82
CA PRO A 128 -3.38 -14.22 -13.47
C PRO A 128 -2.32 -14.82 -12.55
N THR A 129 -1.79 -14.01 -11.64
CA THR A 129 -0.87 -14.52 -10.62
C THR A 129 -1.63 -15.45 -9.68
N PRO A 130 -1.14 -16.69 -9.46
CA PRO A 130 -1.83 -17.62 -8.60
C PRO A 130 -1.89 -17.05 -7.18
N ALA A 131 -3.08 -17.02 -6.60
CA ALA A 131 -3.25 -16.65 -5.20
C ALA A 131 -2.53 -17.69 -4.31
N PRO A 132 -1.94 -17.26 -3.18
CA PRO A 132 -1.37 -18.19 -2.22
C PRO A 132 -2.47 -19.09 -1.63
N SER A 133 -2.11 -20.33 -1.31
CA SER A 133 -3.03 -21.32 -0.76
C SER A 133 -3.27 -21.16 0.74
N SER A 134 -2.41 -20.39 1.43
CA SER A 134 -2.49 -20.19 2.87
C SER A 134 -1.88 -18.85 3.29
N TYR A 135 -2.29 -18.39 4.47
CA TYR A 135 -1.76 -17.17 5.09
C TYR A 135 -0.24 -17.21 5.27
N LYS A 136 0.28 -18.36 5.71
CA LYS A 136 1.71 -18.58 5.90
C LYS A 136 2.46 -18.49 4.57
N GLN A 137 1.96 -19.16 3.53
CA GLN A 137 2.56 -19.09 2.20
C GLN A 137 2.56 -17.65 1.65
N ALA A 138 1.49 -16.89 1.89
CA ALA A 138 1.42 -15.50 1.48
C ALA A 138 2.53 -14.64 2.12
N LEU A 139 2.76 -14.82 3.44
CA LEU A 139 3.86 -14.15 4.14
C LEU A 139 5.24 -14.59 3.61
N GLU A 140 5.45 -15.90 3.38
CA GLU A 140 6.70 -16.42 2.81
C GLU A 140 6.99 -15.83 1.41
N ILE A 141 5.96 -15.67 0.57
CA ILE A 141 6.10 -15.01 -0.74
C ILE A 141 6.50 -13.55 -0.56
N LEU A 142 5.82 -12.80 0.32
CA LEU A 142 6.11 -11.39 0.58
C LEU A 142 7.54 -11.19 1.10
N GLU A 143 8.00 -12.05 2.01
CA GLU A 143 9.38 -12.05 2.50
C GLU A 143 10.38 -12.35 1.37
N GLY A 144 10.07 -13.31 0.49
CA GLY A 144 10.86 -13.60 -0.70
C GLY A 144 10.97 -12.40 -1.65
N GLN A 145 9.90 -11.62 -1.81
CA GLN A 145 9.91 -10.42 -2.65
C GLN A 145 10.82 -9.31 -2.11
N ARG A 146 11.16 -9.30 -0.81
CA ARG A 146 12.18 -8.37 -0.26
C ARG A 146 13.55 -8.59 -0.90
N VAL A 147 13.94 -9.86 -1.09
CA VAL A 147 15.21 -10.22 -1.74
C VAL A 147 15.20 -9.82 -3.21
N VAL A 148 14.05 -9.94 -3.87
CA VAL A 148 13.86 -9.48 -5.25
C VAL A 148 14.01 -7.96 -5.34
N ALA A 149 13.39 -7.19 -4.44
CA ALA A 149 13.53 -5.73 -4.37
C ALA A 149 15.00 -5.29 -4.21
N GLU A 150 15.79 -6.00 -3.41
CA GLU A 150 17.24 -5.77 -3.30
C GLU A 150 18.00 -6.08 -4.60
N GLY A 151 17.58 -7.09 -5.35
CA GLY A 151 18.07 -7.35 -6.71
C GLY A 151 17.79 -6.19 -7.66
N ILE A 152 16.57 -5.66 -7.64
CA ILE A 152 16.17 -4.48 -8.44
C ILE A 152 17.02 -3.28 -8.07
N ARG A 153 17.21 -3.01 -6.77
CA ARG A 153 18.05 -1.91 -6.27
C ARG A 153 19.49 -2.00 -6.79
N ARG A 154 20.07 -3.22 -6.81
CA ARG A 154 21.40 -3.47 -7.39
C ARG A 154 21.45 -3.20 -8.90
N ASN A 155 20.41 -3.55 -9.64
CA ASN A 155 20.32 -3.23 -11.07
C ASN A 155 20.29 -1.73 -11.32
N VAL A 156 19.50 -0.97 -10.55
CA VAL A 156 19.44 0.50 -10.64
C VAL A 156 20.79 1.13 -10.33
N ALA A 157 21.44 0.72 -9.24
CA ALA A 157 22.75 1.22 -8.84
C ALA A 157 23.82 0.96 -9.92
N ALA A 158 23.72 -0.16 -10.64
CA ALA A 158 24.60 -0.50 -11.75
C ALA A 158 24.22 0.15 -13.10
N GLY A 159 23.17 0.97 -13.14
CA GLY A 159 22.70 1.64 -14.37
C GLY A 159 21.89 0.73 -15.31
N ARG A 160 21.54 -0.49 -14.88
CA ARG A 160 20.73 -1.43 -15.65
C ARG A 160 19.25 -1.18 -15.39
N LEU A 161 18.74 -0.05 -15.88
CA LEU A 161 17.36 0.38 -15.62
C LEU A 161 16.31 -0.52 -16.28
N GLU A 162 16.61 -1.09 -17.45
CA GLU A 162 15.70 -2.03 -18.12
C GLU A 162 15.51 -3.31 -17.30
N ASP A 163 16.60 -3.94 -16.86
CA ASP A 163 16.56 -5.11 -15.97
C ASP A 163 15.84 -4.81 -14.65
N ALA A 164 16.04 -3.61 -14.10
CA ALA A 164 15.34 -3.16 -12.90
C ALA A 164 13.83 -3.03 -13.16
N GLY A 165 13.44 -2.44 -14.29
CA GLY A 165 12.04 -2.28 -14.67
C GLY A 165 11.34 -3.62 -14.87
N VAL A 166 11.97 -4.55 -15.60
CA VAL A 166 11.47 -5.94 -15.74
C VAL A 166 11.32 -6.61 -14.36
N GLY A 167 12.28 -6.39 -13.46
CA GLY A 167 12.19 -6.87 -12.08
C GLY A 167 10.98 -6.31 -11.32
N VAL A 168 10.73 -4.99 -11.41
CA VAL A 168 9.56 -4.35 -10.77
C VAL A 168 8.26 -4.89 -11.36
N LEU A 169 8.16 -5.04 -12.69
CA LEU A 169 6.99 -5.58 -13.38
C LEU A 169 6.65 -7.01 -12.91
N GLY A 170 7.66 -7.83 -12.63
CA GLY A 170 7.47 -9.18 -12.07
C GLY A 170 7.12 -9.19 -10.58
N LEU A 171 7.63 -8.22 -9.81
CA LEU A 171 7.43 -8.12 -8.35
C LEU A 171 6.02 -7.63 -7.98
N ILE A 172 5.52 -6.58 -8.64
CA ILE A 172 4.22 -5.95 -8.34
C ILE A 172 3.06 -6.96 -8.25
N PRO A 173 2.84 -7.86 -9.22
CA PRO A 173 1.70 -8.78 -9.16
C PRO A 173 1.81 -9.78 -8.01
N GLN A 174 3.03 -10.25 -7.67
CA GLN A 174 3.27 -11.18 -6.57
C GLN A 174 3.00 -10.53 -5.20
N VAL A 175 3.49 -9.29 -5.02
CA VAL A 175 3.25 -8.51 -3.80
C VAL A 175 1.77 -8.18 -3.65
N THR A 176 1.12 -7.71 -4.73
CA THR A 176 -0.30 -7.35 -4.70
C THR A 176 -1.19 -8.56 -4.42
N ALA A 177 -0.98 -9.69 -5.12
CA ALA A 177 -1.78 -10.90 -4.92
C ALA A 177 -1.63 -11.47 -3.50
N SER A 178 -0.39 -11.57 -3.01
CA SER A 178 -0.11 -12.13 -1.68
C SER A 178 -0.58 -11.20 -0.55
N GLY A 179 -0.36 -9.89 -0.70
CA GLY A 179 -0.78 -8.91 0.30
C GLY A 179 -2.30 -8.77 0.41
N ARG A 180 -3.02 -8.80 -0.72
CA ARG A 180 -4.50 -8.83 -0.70
C ARG A 180 -5.03 -10.08 -0.02
N PHE A 181 -4.45 -11.24 -0.33
CA PHE A 181 -4.83 -12.49 0.34
C PHE A 181 -4.65 -12.41 1.86
N VAL A 182 -3.55 -11.81 2.33
CA VAL A 182 -3.31 -11.57 3.77
C VAL A 182 -4.41 -10.71 4.38
N VAL A 183 -4.77 -9.59 3.75
CA VAL A 183 -5.82 -8.67 4.22
C VAL A 183 -7.19 -9.35 4.23
N ASP A 184 -7.52 -10.10 3.18
CA ASP A 184 -8.79 -10.84 3.06
C ASP A 184 -8.92 -11.91 4.15
N GLU A 185 -7.86 -12.69 4.40
CA GLU A 185 -7.86 -13.72 5.44
C GLU A 185 -7.98 -13.12 6.85
N LEU A 186 -7.29 -12.02 7.13
CA LEU A 186 -7.43 -11.29 8.40
C LEU A 186 -8.86 -10.78 8.60
N SER A 187 -9.44 -10.17 7.57
CA SER A 187 -10.83 -9.71 7.57
C SER A 187 -11.81 -10.86 7.84
N ALA A 188 -11.60 -12.01 7.18
CA ALA A 188 -12.42 -13.20 7.36
C ALA A 188 -12.30 -13.77 8.79
N ARG A 189 -11.15 -13.65 9.46
CA ARG A 189 -11.00 -14.04 10.87
C ARG A 189 -11.79 -13.13 11.80
N VAL A 190 -11.74 -11.80 11.60
CA VAL A 190 -12.55 -10.85 12.39
C VAL A 190 -14.03 -11.18 12.24
N TYR A 191 -14.49 -11.36 11.00
CA TYR A 191 -15.88 -11.66 10.71
C TYR A 191 -16.36 -12.98 11.34
N ARG A 192 -15.54 -14.05 11.28
CA ARG A 192 -15.84 -15.33 11.93
C ARG A 192 -16.00 -15.16 13.45
N LYS A 193 -15.13 -14.39 14.10
CA LYS A 193 -15.24 -14.08 15.54
C LYS A 193 -16.54 -13.33 15.86
N GLN A 194 -16.94 -12.38 15.01
CA GLN A 194 -18.18 -11.61 15.21
C GLN A 194 -19.43 -12.48 15.08
N GLN A 195 -19.45 -13.38 14.09
CA GLN A 195 -20.54 -14.32 13.94
C GLN A 195 -20.64 -15.29 15.13
N ALA A 196 -19.50 -15.79 15.61
CA ALA A 196 -19.46 -16.67 16.79
C ALA A 196 -19.99 -15.95 18.04
N ALA A 197 -19.54 -14.71 18.28
CA ALA A 197 -20.01 -13.85 19.35
C ALA A 197 -21.53 -13.60 19.29
N LYS A 198 -22.04 -13.25 18.11
CA LYS A 198 -23.48 -13.02 17.90
C LYS A 198 -24.30 -14.29 18.13
N LYS A 199 -23.78 -15.45 17.72
CA LYS A 199 -24.44 -16.75 17.94
C LYS A 199 -24.50 -17.10 19.43
N LEU A 200 -23.43 -16.81 20.19
CA LEU A 200 -23.40 -17.01 21.64
C LEU A 200 -24.39 -16.07 22.34
N ALA A 201 -24.45 -14.80 21.95
CA ALA A 201 -25.40 -13.82 22.49
C ALA A 201 -26.87 -14.12 22.14
N ALA A 202 -27.12 -14.83 21.04
CA ALA A 202 -28.45 -15.25 20.63
C ALA A 202 -28.90 -16.57 21.27
N ALA A 203 -28.01 -17.29 21.97
CA ALA A 203 -28.41 -18.48 22.70
C ALA A 203 -29.40 -18.09 23.80
N PRO A 204 -30.53 -18.81 23.97
CA PRO A 204 -31.47 -18.51 25.03
C PRO A 204 -30.76 -18.57 26.38
N PRO A 205 -31.07 -17.66 27.32
CA PRO A 205 -30.50 -17.73 28.65
C PRO A 205 -30.81 -19.10 29.26
N PRO A 206 -29.89 -19.70 30.02
CA PRO A 206 -30.16 -20.95 30.71
C PRO A 206 -31.42 -20.81 31.59
N PRO A 207 -32.22 -21.89 31.76
CA PRO A 207 -33.43 -21.85 32.58
C PRO A 207 -33.12 -21.32 33.98
N ALA A 208 -34.00 -20.47 34.52
CA ALA A 208 -33.82 -19.65 35.73
C ALA A 208 -33.86 -20.45 37.05
N ASP A 209 -33.60 -21.76 36.97
CA ASP A 209 -33.98 -22.74 37.97
C ASP A 209 -32.75 -23.09 38.84
N GLY A 210 -32.11 -22.10 39.45
CA GLY A 210 -31.10 -22.31 40.49
C GLY A 210 -29.86 -21.42 40.39
N GLU A 211 -29.71 -20.55 41.39
CA GLU A 211 -28.51 -19.76 41.75
C GLU A 211 -28.02 -18.77 40.68
N GLU A 212 -28.23 -17.47 40.93
CA GLU A 212 -27.60 -16.38 40.15
C GLU A 212 -26.07 -16.52 40.22
N PRO A 213 -25.36 -16.74 39.10
CA PRO A 213 -23.91 -16.76 39.11
C PRO A 213 -23.39 -15.33 39.31
N GLU A 214 -22.79 -15.08 40.47
CA GLU A 214 -22.29 -13.78 40.95
C GLU A 214 -21.09 -13.22 40.13
N ALA A 215 -20.81 -13.73 38.94
CA ALA A 215 -19.73 -13.25 38.09
C ALA A 215 -19.94 -13.56 36.60
N VAL A 216 -20.81 -12.81 35.92
CA VAL A 216 -20.67 -12.61 34.47
C VAL A 216 -19.55 -11.57 34.25
N ARG A 217 -18.35 -11.91 34.73
CA ARG A 217 -17.10 -11.17 34.57
C ARG A 217 -16.55 -11.48 33.19
N GLU A 218 -16.88 -10.64 32.20
CA GLU A 218 -16.06 -10.24 31.04
C GLU A 218 -15.26 -11.30 30.23
N TYR A 219 -15.45 -12.58 30.48
CA TYR A 219 -14.75 -13.71 29.90
C TYR A 219 -15.75 -14.84 29.81
N ASP A 220 -15.99 -15.36 28.61
CA ASP A 220 -16.62 -16.67 28.50
C ASP A 220 -15.67 -17.73 29.08
N GLU A 221 -16.21 -18.82 29.62
CA GLU A 221 -15.44 -19.92 30.23
C GLU A 221 -14.48 -20.61 29.24
N ASN A 222 -14.48 -20.20 27.97
CA ASN A 222 -13.62 -20.70 26.90
C ASN A 222 -12.47 -19.74 26.51
N GLY A 223 -12.37 -18.56 27.13
CA GLY A 223 -11.29 -17.59 26.86
C GLY A 223 -11.38 -16.87 25.52
N TYR A 224 -12.52 -16.89 24.84
CA TYR A 224 -12.71 -16.17 23.57
C TYR A 224 -13.00 -14.69 23.86
N LYS A 225 -11.98 -13.83 23.71
CA LYS A 225 -12.21 -12.38 23.66
C LYS A 225 -13.12 -12.06 22.47
N LEU A 226 -14.23 -11.39 22.76
CA LEU A 226 -15.10 -10.80 21.74
C LEU A 226 -14.23 -9.97 20.78
N PRO A 227 -14.46 -10.07 19.46
CA PRO A 227 -13.72 -9.27 18.49
C PRO A 227 -13.89 -7.81 18.86
N THR A 228 -12.77 -7.14 19.06
CA THR A 228 -12.76 -5.77 19.54
C THR A 228 -12.82 -4.82 18.35
N THR A 229 -13.32 -3.61 18.56
CA THR A 229 -13.14 -2.50 17.59
C THR A 229 -11.66 -2.29 17.25
N ALA A 230 -10.73 -2.70 18.13
CA ALA A 230 -9.30 -2.67 17.86
C ALA A 230 -8.85 -3.70 16.82
N ASP A 231 -9.52 -4.87 16.70
CA ASP A 231 -9.20 -5.86 15.67
C ASP A 231 -9.62 -5.37 14.28
N GLU A 232 -10.82 -4.78 14.16
CA GLU A 232 -11.28 -4.14 12.92
C GLU A 232 -10.34 -3.02 12.49
N LEU A 233 -10.00 -2.11 13.41
CA LEU A 233 -9.11 -0.99 13.13
C LEU A 233 -7.71 -1.47 12.70
N ALA A 234 -7.24 -2.59 13.25
CA ALA A 234 -5.95 -3.14 12.88
C ALA A 234 -5.96 -3.81 11.49
N VAL A 235 -7.08 -4.43 11.09
CA VAL A 235 -7.27 -4.91 9.71
C VAL A 235 -7.33 -3.73 8.73
N ASP A 236 -8.05 -2.67 9.07
CA ASP A 236 -8.08 -1.44 8.26
C ASP A 236 -6.68 -0.83 8.10
N MET A 237 -5.89 -0.82 9.17
CA MET A 237 -4.49 -0.39 9.13
C MET A 237 -3.65 -1.26 8.19
N ALA A 238 -3.79 -2.58 8.25
CA ALA A 238 -3.09 -3.50 7.35
C ALA A 238 -3.52 -3.29 5.88
N SER A 239 -4.81 -3.05 5.63
CA SER A 239 -5.32 -2.72 4.29
C SER A 239 -4.69 -1.42 3.77
N ASN A 240 -4.69 -0.36 4.57
CA ASN A 240 -4.07 0.91 4.19
C ASN A 240 -2.57 0.77 3.91
N GLN A 241 -1.85 0.00 4.73
CA GLN A 241 -0.43 -0.30 4.48
C GLN A 241 -0.24 -1.05 3.15
N MET A 242 -1.10 -2.01 2.83
CA MET A 242 -1.02 -2.71 1.56
C MET A 242 -1.25 -1.78 0.36
N ASP A 243 -2.17 -0.83 0.47
CA ASP A 243 -2.38 0.19 -0.56
C ASP A 243 -1.15 1.07 -0.76
N TYR A 244 -0.46 1.45 0.33
CA TYR A 244 0.83 2.16 0.24
C TYR A 244 1.90 1.31 -0.44
N VAL A 245 2.02 0.02 -0.11
CA VAL A 245 2.97 -0.90 -0.76
C VAL A 245 2.73 -0.94 -2.28
N ALA A 246 1.48 -1.16 -2.69
CA ALA A 246 1.12 -1.21 -4.11
C ALA A 246 1.40 0.13 -4.80
N GLY A 247 1.07 1.25 -4.16
CA GLY A 247 1.32 2.60 -4.66
C GLY A 247 2.82 2.88 -4.87
N TYR A 248 3.66 2.59 -3.87
CA TYR A 248 5.10 2.85 -3.96
C TYR A 248 5.81 2.00 -5.02
N PHE A 249 5.46 0.71 -5.16
CA PHE A 249 6.03 -0.10 -6.24
C PHE A 249 5.53 0.33 -7.63
N GLY A 250 4.26 0.77 -7.74
CA GLY A 250 3.75 1.40 -8.96
C GLY A 250 4.50 2.69 -9.32
N GLU A 251 4.80 3.53 -8.33
CA GLU A 251 5.63 4.72 -8.51
C GLU A 251 7.06 4.36 -8.97
N CYS A 252 7.66 3.32 -8.39
CA CYS A 252 8.99 2.86 -8.81
C CYS A 252 9.03 2.49 -10.30
N ASP A 253 8.03 1.77 -10.79
CA ASP A 253 7.93 1.43 -12.22
C ASP A 253 7.82 2.69 -13.10
N ILE A 254 7.00 3.68 -12.70
CA ILE A 254 6.89 4.96 -13.40
C ILE A 254 8.25 5.67 -13.42
N CYS A 255 8.91 5.82 -12.27
CA CYS A 255 10.21 6.48 -12.16
C CYS A 255 11.28 5.77 -13.00
N ILE A 256 11.30 4.44 -13.03
CA ILE A 256 12.22 3.68 -13.89
C ILE A 256 11.94 3.98 -15.37
N GLY A 257 10.68 3.94 -15.79
CA GLY A 257 10.30 4.28 -17.16
C GLY A 257 10.70 5.71 -17.56
N GLN A 258 10.49 6.68 -16.67
CA GLN A 258 10.95 8.06 -16.86
C GLN A 258 12.48 8.14 -16.95
N GLY A 259 13.20 7.38 -16.12
CA GLY A 259 14.66 7.26 -16.18
C GLY A 259 15.16 6.72 -17.51
N ILE A 260 14.53 5.66 -18.04
CA ILE A 260 14.86 5.06 -19.35
C ILE A 260 14.63 6.05 -20.49
N ARG A 261 13.55 6.85 -20.43
CA ARG A 261 13.23 7.88 -21.43
C ARG A 261 14.06 9.17 -21.29
N GLY A 262 14.88 9.28 -20.24
CA GLY A 262 15.68 10.47 -19.96
C GLY A 262 14.88 11.65 -19.37
N GLU A 263 13.64 11.41 -18.95
CA GLU A 263 12.73 12.43 -18.40
C GLU A 263 13.17 12.91 -17.00
N LEU A 264 13.96 12.10 -16.28
CA LEU A 264 14.54 12.44 -14.98
C LEU A 264 15.87 13.22 -15.08
N GLY A 265 16.31 13.57 -16.30
CA GLY A 265 17.55 14.30 -16.54
C GLY A 265 18.80 13.40 -16.56
N VAL A 266 19.90 13.89 -15.99
CA VAL A 266 21.19 13.17 -16.00
C VAL A 266 21.06 11.81 -15.29
N SER A 267 21.65 10.76 -15.87
CA SER A 267 21.54 9.38 -15.40
C SER A 267 21.74 9.21 -13.89
N ALA A 268 22.72 9.89 -13.30
CA ALA A 268 22.97 9.83 -11.85
C ALA A 268 21.80 10.36 -11.00
N VAL A 269 21.13 11.43 -11.44
CA VAL A 269 19.97 12.01 -10.74
C VAL A 269 18.78 11.06 -10.84
N ALA A 270 18.57 10.47 -12.01
CA ALA A 270 17.54 9.46 -12.24
C ALA A 270 17.74 8.26 -11.30
N GLN A 271 18.97 7.72 -11.25
CA GLN A 271 19.31 6.60 -10.37
C GLN A 271 19.05 6.91 -8.89
N LEU A 272 19.49 8.06 -8.39
CA LEU A 272 19.26 8.44 -6.99
C LEU A 272 17.77 8.57 -6.66
N THR A 273 16.98 9.11 -7.59
CA THR A 273 15.52 9.24 -7.44
C THR A 273 14.87 7.86 -7.37
N ILE A 274 15.18 6.98 -8.33
CA ILE A 274 14.64 5.61 -8.37
C ILE A 274 15.05 4.82 -7.12
N LEU A 275 16.31 4.94 -6.67
CA LEU A 275 16.80 4.27 -5.46
C LEU A 275 16.08 4.76 -4.20
N ALA A 276 15.73 6.04 -4.12
CA ALA A 276 14.94 6.58 -3.02
C ALA A 276 13.52 5.98 -3.03
N SER A 277 12.83 5.97 -4.17
CA SER A 277 11.49 5.37 -4.29
C SER A 277 11.50 3.88 -3.95
N LEU A 278 12.49 3.11 -4.42
CA LEU A 278 12.63 1.68 -4.09
C LEU A 278 12.87 1.45 -2.59
N LYS A 279 13.61 2.34 -1.93
CA LYS A 279 13.82 2.28 -0.49
C LYS A 279 12.50 2.49 0.25
N ASP A 280 11.72 3.50 -0.13
CA ASP A 280 10.44 3.80 0.51
C ASP A 280 9.44 2.65 0.29
N ALA A 281 9.41 2.06 -0.93
CA ALA A 281 8.61 0.87 -1.22
C ALA A 281 9.00 -0.34 -0.36
N THR A 282 10.30 -0.56 -0.15
CA THR A 282 10.80 -1.67 0.68
C THR A 282 10.45 -1.46 2.15
N ILE A 283 10.55 -0.23 2.66
CA ILE A 283 10.13 0.10 4.04
C ILE A 283 8.63 -0.16 4.22
N ALA A 284 7.80 0.29 3.28
CA ALA A 284 6.36 0.05 3.33
C ALA A 284 6.03 -1.46 3.33
N LEU A 285 6.76 -2.25 2.53
CA LEU A 285 6.59 -3.71 2.50
C LEU A 285 6.98 -4.35 3.84
N ASP A 286 8.10 -3.91 4.43
CA ASP A 286 8.56 -4.39 5.73
C ASP A 286 7.55 -4.08 6.85
N ASP A 287 7.01 -2.86 6.86
CA ASP A 287 6.00 -2.42 7.82
C ASP A 287 4.70 -3.22 7.69
N PHE A 288 4.26 -3.48 6.45
CA PHE A 288 3.09 -4.31 6.18
C PHE A 288 3.30 -5.76 6.65
N VAL A 289 4.43 -6.38 6.30
CA VAL A 289 4.75 -7.77 6.70
C VAL A 289 4.83 -7.90 8.21
N ALA A 290 5.48 -6.94 8.89
CA ALA A 290 5.56 -6.93 10.35
C ALA A 290 4.17 -6.80 11.01
N THR A 291 3.34 -5.89 10.49
CA THR A 291 1.97 -5.69 10.98
C THR A 291 1.10 -6.93 10.77
N ALA A 292 1.16 -7.50 9.57
CA ALA A 292 0.44 -8.72 9.23
C ALA A 292 0.87 -9.88 10.13
N ALA A 293 2.17 -10.15 10.28
CA ALA A 293 2.67 -11.21 11.14
C ALA A 293 2.21 -11.04 12.60
N SER A 294 2.26 -9.82 13.13
CA SER A 294 1.76 -9.49 14.48
C SER A 294 0.25 -9.75 14.63
N LEU A 295 -0.55 -9.40 13.62
CA LEU A 295 -1.99 -9.67 13.61
C LEU A 295 -2.29 -11.15 13.51
N GLY A 296 -1.63 -11.86 12.59
CA GLY A 296 -1.81 -13.29 12.39
C GLY A 296 -1.47 -14.13 13.63
N ALA A 297 -0.54 -13.67 14.47
CA ALA A 297 -0.20 -14.31 15.74
C ALA A 297 -1.20 -14.03 16.86
N ARG A 298 -1.88 -12.87 16.83
CA ARG A 298 -2.91 -12.51 17.83
C ARG A 298 -4.27 -13.13 17.55
N MET A 299 -4.55 -13.46 16.28
CA MET A 299 -5.89 -13.81 15.79
C MET A 299 -6.15 -15.30 15.64
#